data_AF-A0A2H1UZV6-F1
#
_entry.id   AF-A0A2H1UZV6-F1
#
_cell.length_a   1.000
_cell.length_b   1.000
_cell.length_c   1.000
_cell.angle_alpha   90.00
_cell.angle_beta   90.00
_cell.angle_gamma   90.00
#
_symmetry.space_group_name_H-M   'P 1'
#
loop_
_entity.id
_entity.type
_entity.pdbx_description
1 polymer ?
#
loop_
_entity_poly.entity_id
_entity_poly.type
_entity_poly.pdbx_seq_one_letter_code
_entity_poly.pdbx_strand_id
1 'polypeptide(L)'
;MSKTPTKTDSNYNFIPREITTPNKDHQGVSKTVHSHVSKLHGLLNDWMKIRDKGVRLCRAISALKLHECDDDYYPSQLKQLMEGLLDALDGLKNVVDGVKILNHQLQALAKLQPSEEPVINSWPVTKISQTVMKIFESLEKEFRLKQIVTGLYDF
;
A
#
# COMPACT_ATOMS: atom_id res chain seq x y z
N MET A 1 12.25 -54.23 -57.54
CA MET A 1 13.05 -54.10 -56.31
C MET A 1 12.83 -52.69 -55.75
N SER A 2 12.12 -52.56 -54.63
CA SER A 2 11.85 -51.26 -53.99
C SER A 2 12.62 -51.23 -52.68
N LYS A 3 13.55 -50.28 -52.52
CA LYS A 3 14.34 -50.12 -51.30
C LYS A 3 13.62 -49.15 -50.37
N THR A 4 13.15 -49.63 -49.23
CA THR A 4 12.58 -48.80 -48.16
C THR A 4 13.72 -48.10 -47.41
N PRO A 5 13.60 -46.82 -47.01
CA PRO A 5 14.65 -46.13 -46.27
C PRO A 5 14.81 -46.72 -44.86
N THR A 6 16.05 -46.99 -44.47
CA THR A 6 16.41 -47.45 -43.12
C THR A 6 16.24 -46.31 -42.12
N LYS A 7 15.59 -46.60 -40.97
CA LYS A 7 15.46 -45.66 -39.85
C LYS A 7 16.83 -45.15 -39.43
N THR A 8 17.03 -43.85 -39.47
CA THR A 8 18.08 -43.18 -38.69
C THR A 8 17.64 -43.15 -37.23
N ASP A 9 18.38 -43.85 -36.38
CA ASP A 9 18.27 -43.76 -34.91
C ASP A 9 18.67 -42.36 -34.46
N SER A 10 17.73 -41.44 -34.60
CA SER A 10 17.78 -40.15 -33.94
C SER A 10 17.08 -40.34 -32.61
N ASN A 11 17.89 -40.56 -31.58
CA ASN A 11 17.46 -40.65 -30.19
C ASN A 11 17.03 -39.25 -29.74
N TYR A 12 15.93 -38.75 -30.28
CA TYR A 12 15.26 -37.56 -29.78
C TYR A 12 14.57 -37.94 -28.48
N ASN A 13 15.32 -37.88 -27.38
CA ASN A 13 14.74 -37.85 -26.05
C ASN A 13 13.85 -36.60 -25.97
N PHE A 14 12.56 -36.79 -26.24
CA PHE A 14 11.54 -35.83 -25.87
C PHE A 14 11.44 -35.89 -24.35
N ILE A 15 12.30 -35.13 -23.66
CA ILE A 15 12.08 -34.81 -22.25
C ILE A 15 10.93 -33.82 -22.28
N PRO A 16 9.72 -34.18 -21.82
CA PRO A 16 8.67 -33.19 -21.70
C PRO A 16 9.22 -32.14 -20.72
N ARG A 17 9.50 -30.93 -21.21
CA ARG A 17 9.61 -29.79 -20.30
C ARG A 17 8.25 -29.73 -19.63
N GLU A 18 8.20 -30.02 -18.32
CA GLU A 18 6.97 -29.86 -17.56
C GLU A 18 6.42 -28.49 -17.90
N ILE A 19 5.30 -28.46 -18.63
CA ILE A 19 4.54 -27.25 -18.84
C ILE A 19 4.06 -26.93 -17.44
N THR A 20 4.70 -25.93 -16.81
CA THR A 20 4.30 -25.47 -15.48
C THR A 20 2.83 -25.10 -15.60
N THR A 21 1.97 -25.95 -15.05
CA THR A 21 0.56 -25.66 -14.93
C THR A 21 0.43 -24.36 -14.13
N PRO A 22 -0.60 -23.52 -14.37
CA PRO A 22 -0.81 -22.28 -13.61
C PRO A 22 -0.80 -22.47 -12.09
N ASN A 23 -0.96 -23.72 -11.62
CA ASN A 23 -0.92 -24.12 -10.22
C ASN A 23 0.48 -24.17 -9.59
N LYS A 24 1.58 -24.12 -10.37
CA LYS A 24 2.97 -24.13 -9.85
C LYS A 24 3.61 -22.73 -9.79
N ASP A 25 2.85 -21.65 -9.91
CA ASP A 25 3.35 -20.26 -9.98
C ASP A 25 3.74 -19.64 -8.62
N HIS A 26 4.41 -20.41 -7.75
CA HIS A 26 4.88 -19.93 -6.43
C HIS A 26 5.80 -18.70 -6.54
N GLN A 27 6.57 -18.61 -7.63
CA GLN A 27 7.39 -17.44 -7.94
C GLN A 27 6.55 -16.20 -8.31
N GLY A 28 5.41 -16.38 -8.97
CA GLY A 28 4.52 -15.30 -9.38
C GLY A 28 3.85 -14.63 -8.17
N VAL A 29 3.39 -15.42 -7.21
CA VAL A 29 2.79 -14.91 -5.98
C VAL A 29 3.84 -14.23 -5.10
N SER A 30 5.02 -14.83 -4.96
CA SER A 30 6.13 -14.20 -4.21
C SER A 30 6.50 -12.82 -4.75
N LYS A 31 6.66 -12.69 -6.07
CA LYS A 31 6.93 -11.40 -6.73
C LYS A 31 5.79 -10.41 -6.51
N THR A 32 4.56 -10.86 -6.64
CA THR A 32 3.37 -10.02 -6.48
C THR A 32 3.28 -9.50 -5.06
N VAL A 33 3.33 -10.37 -4.05
CA VAL A 33 3.31 -9.98 -2.64
C VAL A 33 4.46 -9.02 -2.32
N HIS A 34 5.65 -9.27 -2.87
CA HIS A 34 6.81 -8.40 -2.64
C HIS A 34 6.58 -6.99 -3.21
N SER A 35 6.04 -6.90 -4.43
CA SER A 35 5.64 -5.63 -5.04
C SER A 35 4.62 -4.88 -4.18
N HIS A 36 3.61 -5.57 -3.65
CA HIS A 36 2.59 -4.95 -2.79
C HIS A 36 3.18 -4.46 -1.47
N VAL A 37 4.05 -5.24 -0.83
CA VAL A 37 4.75 -4.85 0.42
C VAL A 37 5.67 -3.65 0.18
N SER A 38 6.41 -3.62 -0.93
CA SER A 38 7.25 -2.47 -1.28
C SER A 38 6.43 -1.20 -1.53
N LYS A 39 5.28 -1.32 -2.20
CA LYS A 39 4.34 -0.20 -2.36
C LYS A 39 3.77 0.27 -1.03
N LEU A 40 3.41 -0.65 -0.13
CA LEU A 40 2.96 -0.33 1.22
C LEU A 40 4.02 0.46 1.98
N HIS A 41 5.28 0.04 1.91
CA HIS A 41 6.39 0.79 2.51
C HIS A 41 6.50 2.21 1.97
N GLY A 42 6.36 2.40 0.66
CA GLY A 42 6.31 3.73 0.03
C GLY A 42 5.18 4.60 0.62
N LEU A 43 3.97 4.06 0.65
CA LEU A 43 2.79 4.74 1.22
C LEU A 43 2.98 5.12 2.70
N LEU A 44 3.57 4.24 3.51
CA LEU A 44 3.87 4.52 4.91
C LEU A 44 4.91 5.62 5.07
N ASN A 45 5.92 5.67 4.19
CA ASN A 45 6.89 6.75 4.20
C ASN A 45 6.24 8.10 3.83
N ASP A 46 5.33 8.10 2.86
CA ASP A 46 4.59 9.30 2.48
C ASP A 46 3.64 9.76 3.59
N TRP A 47 2.96 8.82 4.26
CA TRP A 47 2.18 9.10 5.47
C TRP A 47 2.99 9.89 6.50
N MET A 48 4.20 9.40 6.84
CA MET A 48 5.06 10.06 7.82
C MET A 48 5.45 11.48 7.38
N LYS A 49 5.86 11.67 6.12
CA LYS A 49 6.23 12.99 5.60
C LYS A 49 5.07 13.98 5.65
N ILE A 50 3.87 13.55 5.25
CA ILE A 50 2.67 14.38 5.25
C ILE A 50 2.26 14.72 6.68
N ARG A 51 2.29 13.74 7.59
CA ARG A 51 2.04 13.96 9.02
C ARG A 51 3.00 15.00 9.59
N ASP A 52 4.29 14.89 9.32
CA ASP A 52 5.30 15.83 9.82
C ASP A 52 5.10 17.24 9.24
N LYS A 53 4.67 17.35 7.97
CA LYS A 53 4.24 18.63 7.37
C LYS A 53 3.03 19.20 8.12
N GLY A 54 2.00 18.39 8.37
CA GLY A 54 0.81 18.78 9.12
C GLY A 54 1.15 19.29 10.52
N VAL A 55 2.03 18.61 11.25
CA VAL A 55 2.50 19.06 12.58
C VAL A 55 3.18 20.43 12.50
N ARG A 56 4.02 20.68 11.49
CA ARG A 56 4.63 22.00 11.29
C ARG A 56 3.60 23.09 11.02
N LEU A 57 2.58 22.81 10.21
CA LEU A 57 1.48 23.74 9.94
C LEU A 57 0.69 24.05 11.21
N CYS A 58 0.30 23.04 12.00
CA CYS A 58 -0.39 23.24 13.27
C CYS A 58 0.43 24.12 14.23
N ARG A 59 1.74 23.90 14.33
CA ARG A 59 2.63 24.74 15.16
C ARG A 59 2.67 26.20 14.68
N ALA A 60 2.75 26.41 13.37
CA ALA A 60 2.72 27.76 12.80
C ALA A 60 1.39 28.46 13.06
N ILE A 61 0.26 27.76 12.90
CA ILE A 61 -1.07 28.27 13.21
C ILE A 61 -1.18 28.64 14.69
N SER A 62 -0.72 27.76 15.59
CA SER A 62 -0.74 28.03 17.03
C SER A 62 0.09 29.25 17.41
N ALA A 63 1.29 29.40 16.84
CA ALA A 63 2.13 30.57 17.08
C ALA A 63 1.47 31.87 16.56
N LEU A 64 0.92 31.82 15.35
CA LEU A 64 0.24 32.97 14.74
C LEU A 64 -0.98 33.40 15.57
N LYS A 65 -1.81 32.45 16.00
CA LYS A 65 -2.96 32.72 16.86
C LYS A 65 -2.59 33.31 18.22
N LEU A 66 -1.43 32.94 18.76
CA LEU A 66 -0.98 33.42 20.08
C LEU A 66 -0.42 34.85 20.03
N HIS A 67 0.18 35.25 18.90
CA HIS A 67 0.98 36.48 18.82
C HIS A 67 0.37 37.57 17.93
N GLU A 68 -0.49 37.21 16.97
CA GLU A 68 -0.95 38.12 15.92
C GLU A 68 -2.47 38.14 15.73
N CYS A 69 -3.22 37.28 16.43
CA CYS A 69 -4.67 37.37 16.47
C CYS A 69 -5.10 38.17 17.70
N ASP A 70 -5.51 39.41 17.47
CA ASP A 70 -6.28 40.22 18.44
C ASP A 70 -7.76 40.18 18.08
N ASP A 71 -8.63 40.64 18.99
CA ASP A 71 -10.08 40.68 18.77
C ASP A 71 -10.39 41.38 17.42
N ASP A 72 -11.05 40.63 16.53
CA ASP A 72 -11.46 40.97 15.15
C ASP A 72 -10.37 41.06 14.06
N TYR A 73 -9.11 40.69 14.34
CA TYR A 73 -8.05 40.62 13.31
C TYR A 73 -7.54 39.19 13.05
N TYR A 74 -7.70 38.72 11.80
CA TYR A 74 -7.13 37.47 11.33
C TYR A 74 -6.08 37.73 10.25
N PRO A 75 -4.80 37.37 10.48
CA PRO A 75 -3.74 37.56 9.49
C PRO A 75 -4.02 36.76 8.22
N SER A 76 -3.69 37.33 7.06
CA SER A 76 -3.86 36.67 5.74
C SER A 76 -3.10 35.34 5.64
N GLN A 77 -1.99 35.23 6.37
CA GLN A 77 -1.16 34.04 6.50
C GLN A 77 -1.92 32.85 7.11
N LEU A 78 -2.90 33.12 7.99
CA LEU A 78 -3.70 32.07 8.62
C LEU A 78 -4.47 31.27 7.57
N LYS A 79 -5.03 31.94 6.57
CA LYS A 79 -5.76 31.29 5.48
C LYS A 79 -4.85 30.30 4.73
N GLN A 80 -3.65 30.73 4.35
CA GLN A 80 -2.69 29.89 3.62
C GLN A 80 -2.26 28.67 4.46
N LEU A 81 -2.06 28.85 5.77
CA LEU A 81 -1.72 27.74 6.67
C LEU A 81 -2.87 26.75 6.82
N MET A 82 -4.11 27.23 6.90
CA MET A 82 -5.30 26.38 6.96
C MET A 82 -5.53 25.62 5.65
N GLU A 83 -5.39 26.26 4.49
CA GLU A 83 -5.42 25.60 3.18
C GLU A 83 -4.34 24.51 3.09
N GLY A 84 -3.11 24.81 3.53
CA GLY A 84 -2.04 23.80 3.59
C GLY A 84 -2.35 22.61 4.50
N LEU A 85 -3.16 22.81 5.55
CA LEU A 85 -3.61 21.73 6.44
C LEU A 85 -4.66 20.85 5.75
N LEU A 86 -5.57 21.46 4.99
CA LEU A 86 -6.55 20.74 4.17
C LEU A 86 -5.85 19.90 3.09
N ASP A 87 -4.85 20.46 2.41
CA ASP A 87 -4.03 19.75 1.42
C ASP A 87 -3.28 18.56 2.05
N ALA A 88 -2.74 18.75 3.26
CA ALA A 88 -2.09 17.67 3.99
C ALA A 88 -3.11 16.56 4.33
N LEU A 89 -4.34 16.93 4.72
CA LEU A 89 -5.38 15.96 5.01
C LEU A 89 -5.81 15.19 3.76
N ASP A 90 -5.97 15.84 2.61
CA ASP A 90 -6.24 15.15 1.34
C ASP A 90 -5.10 14.20 0.96
N GLY A 91 -3.85 14.63 1.15
CA GLY A 91 -2.68 13.77 1.00
C GLY A 91 -2.74 12.51 1.87
N LEU A 92 -3.14 12.65 3.14
CA LEU A 92 -3.34 11.49 4.04
C LEU A 92 -4.47 10.59 3.55
N LYS A 93 -5.57 11.15 3.02
CA LYS A 93 -6.68 10.38 2.44
C LYS A 93 -6.19 9.50 1.29
N ASN A 94 -5.43 10.08 0.37
CA ASN A 94 -4.87 9.36 -0.78
C ASN A 94 -3.98 8.19 -0.34
N VAL A 95 -3.22 8.36 0.76
CA VAL A 95 -2.45 7.27 1.35
C VAL A 95 -3.35 6.18 1.93
N VAL A 96 -4.38 6.52 2.72
CA VAL A 96 -5.33 5.53 3.29
C VAL A 96 -6.01 4.74 2.18
N ASP A 97 -6.48 5.42 1.13
CA ASP A 97 -7.13 4.78 -0.02
C ASP A 97 -6.15 3.84 -0.75
N GLY A 98 -4.89 4.25 -0.93
CA GLY A 98 -3.85 3.40 -1.48
C GLY A 98 -3.59 2.14 -0.64
N VAL A 99 -3.50 2.29 0.69
CA VAL A 99 -3.31 1.15 1.61
C VAL A 99 -4.55 0.24 1.60
N LYS A 100 -5.76 0.80 1.50
CA LYS A 100 -7.01 0.03 1.39
C LYS A 100 -7.02 -0.87 0.16
N ILE A 101 -6.60 -0.36 -0.99
CA ILE A 101 -6.50 -1.13 -2.24
C ILE A 101 -5.51 -2.28 -2.06
N LEU A 102 -4.31 -2.00 -1.51
CA LEU A 102 -3.30 -3.04 -1.26
C LEU A 102 -3.80 -4.11 -0.26
N ASN A 103 -4.51 -3.69 0.78
CA ASN A 103 -5.13 -4.59 1.74
C ASN A 103 -6.12 -5.54 1.05
N HIS A 104 -7.03 -5.02 0.21
CA HIS A 104 -7.97 -5.85 -0.53
C HIS A 104 -7.26 -6.84 -1.48
N GLN A 105 -6.23 -6.38 -2.19
CA GLN A 105 -5.44 -7.24 -3.08
C GLN A 105 -4.73 -8.35 -2.32
N LEU A 106 -4.11 -8.05 -1.18
CA LEU A 106 -3.43 -9.04 -0.35
C LEU A 106 -4.42 -10.00 0.35
N GLN A 107 -5.61 -9.54 0.73
CA GLN A 107 -6.68 -10.41 1.22
C GLN A 107 -7.20 -11.36 0.14
N ALA A 108 -7.38 -10.88 -1.08
CA ALA A 108 -7.76 -11.72 -2.21
C ALA A 108 -6.67 -12.76 -2.50
N LEU A 109 -5.40 -12.36 -2.52
CA LEU A 109 -4.27 -13.27 -2.71
C LEU A 109 -4.20 -14.34 -1.63
N ALA A 110 -4.39 -13.98 -0.35
CA ALA A 110 -4.41 -14.94 0.75
C ALA A 110 -5.55 -15.97 0.64
N LYS A 111 -6.70 -15.58 0.06
CA LYS A 111 -7.83 -16.48 -0.18
C LYS A 111 -7.61 -17.39 -1.40
N LEU A 112 -6.94 -16.89 -2.43
CA LEU A 112 -6.66 -17.65 -3.66
C LEU A 112 -5.53 -18.66 -3.48
N GLN A 113 -4.56 -18.36 -2.62
CA GLN A 113 -3.49 -19.28 -2.24
C GLN A 113 -3.45 -19.46 -0.73
N PRO A 114 -4.35 -20.29 -0.16
CA PRO A 114 -4.30 -20.68 1.24
C PRO A 114 -3.13 -21.66 1.43
N SER A 115 -1.93 -21.12 1.49
CA SER A 115 -0.71 -21.86 1.80
C SER A 115 -0.04 -21.22 3.01
N GLU A 116 0.41 -22.08 3.93
CA GLU A 116 1.26 -21.69 5.05
C GLU A 116 2.75 -21.69 4.65
N GLU A 117 3.06 -21.99 3.39
CA GLU A 117 4.42 -21.86 2.88
C GLU A 117 4.85 -20.38 2.89
N PRO A 118 6.10 -20.12 3.30
CA PRO A 118 6.61 -18.77 3.37
C PRO A 118 6.80 -18.19 1.97
N VAL A 119 6.26 -17.00 1.75
CA VAL A 119 6.29 -16.30 0.47
C VAL A 119 7.29 -15.14 0.49
N ILE A 120 7.52 -14.51 1.65
CA ILE A 120 8.55 -13.48 1.86
C ILE A 120 9.12 -13.59 3.27
N ASN A 121 10.45 -13.56 3.43
CA ASN A 121 11.14 -13.44 4.73
C ASN A 121 10.50 -14.30 5.84
N SER A 122 10.22 -15.57 5.54
CA SER A 122 9.55 -16.59 6.40
C SER A 122 8.04 -16.43 6.65
N TRP A 123 7.37 -15.44 6.06
CA TRP A 123 5.95 -15.20 6.30
C TRP A 123 5.07 -15.77 5.19
N PRO A 124 4.00 -16.51 5.53
CA PRO A 124 2.97 -16.89 4.58
C PRO A 124 2.13 -15.68 4.18
N VAL A 125 1.44 -15.78 3.04
CA VAL A 125 0.57 -14.70 2.50
C VAL A 125 -0.52 -14.31 3.50
N THR A 126 -1.05 -15.30 4.24
CA THR A 126 -2.07 -15.11 5.28
C THR A 126 -1.59 -14.14 6.37
N LYS A 127 -0.39 -14.36 6.91
CA LYS A 127 0.23 -13.51 7.93
C LYS A 127 0.53 -12.11 7.42
N ILE A 128 1.04 -12.00 6.18
CA ILE A 128 1.29 -10.71 5.54
C ILE A 128 -0.02 -9.94 5.40
N SER A 129 -1.05 -10.56 4.84
CA SER A 129 -2.38 -9.98 4.63
C SER A 129 -3.00 -9.49 5.93
N GLN A 130 -2.99 -10.31 6.99
CA GLN A 130 -3.48 -9.91 8.32
C GLN A 130 -2.71 -8.72 8.90
N THR A 131 -1.40 -8.66 8.67
CA THR A 131 -0.57 -7.55 9.15
C THR A 131 -0.89 -6.26 8.39
N VAL A 132 -1.04 -6.33 7.07
CA VAL A 132 -1.44 -5.17 6.26
C VAL A 132 -2.85 -4.68 6.64
N MET A 133 -3.77 -5.59 6.95
CA MET A 133 -5.10 -5.23 7.45
C MET A 133 -5.03 -4.43 8.75
N LYS A 134 -4.21 -4.85 9.72
CA LYS A 134 -4.02 -4.12 10.99
C LYS A 134 -3.41 -2.73 10.76
N ILE A 135 -2.45 -2.62 9.83
CA ILE A 135 -1.88 -1.34 9.43
C ILE A 135 -2.96 -0.43 8.83
N PHE A 136 -3.75 -0.96 7.89
CA PHE A 136 -4.86 -0.24 7.28
C PHE A 136 -5.86 0.28 8.32
N GLU A 137 -6.34 -0.59 9.21
CA GLU A 137 -7.28 -0.20 10.27
C GLU A 137 -6.71 0.88 11.20
N SER A 138 -5.41 0.80 11.52
CA SER A 138 -4.73 1.82 12.33
C SER A 138 -4.68 3.16 11.61
N LEU A 139 -4.29 3.16 10.34
CA LEU A 139 -4.22 4.39 9.52
C LEU A 139 -5.60 5.01 9.32
N GLU A 140 -6.62 4.19 9.08
CA GLU A 140 -8.00 4.67 8.91
C GLU A 140 -8.51 5.32 10.20
N LYS A 141 -8.30 4.70 11.36
CA LYS A 141 -8.66 5.28 12.66
C LYS A 141 -7.95 6.61 12.91
N GLU A 142 -6.65 6.65 12.65
CA GLU A 142 -5.85 7.86 12.82
C GLU A 142 -6.28 8.98 11.84
N PHE A 143 -6.63 8.63 10.60
CA PHE A 143 -7.13 9.56 9.60
C PHE A 143 -8.48 10.17 10.00
N ARG A 144 -9.45 9.34 10.43
CA ARG A 144 -10.76 9.81 10.90
C ARG A 144 -10.63 10.81 12.05
N LEU A 145 -9.73 10.53 12.99
CA LEU A 145 -9.42 11.44 14.09
C LEU A 145 -8.93 12.81 13.58
N LYS A 146 -8.07 12.83 12.58
CA LYS A 146 -7.59 14.07 11.95
C LYS A 146 -8.70 14.81 11.20
N GLN A 147 -9.63 14.11 10.55
CA GLN A 147 -10.78 14.76 9.90
C GLN A 147 -11.67 15.48 10.90
N ILE A 148 -11.92 14.87 12.07
CA ILE A 148 -12.69 15.48 13.15
C ILE A 148 -11.97 16.74 13.66
N VAL A 149 -10.67 16.65 13.94
CA VAL A 149 -9.88 17.78 14.46
C VAL A 149 -9.82 18.95 13.47
N THR A 150 -9.76 18.67 12.17
CA THR A 150 -9.76 19.71 11.12
C THR A 150 -11.15 20.29 10.84
N GLY A 151 -12.22 19.74 11.45
CA GLY A 151 -13.59 20.23 11.28
C GLY A 151 -14.24 19.80 9.94
N LEU A 152 -13.77 18.70 9.34
CA LEU A 152 -14.31 18.15 8.09
C LEU A 152 -15.26 16.96 8.31
N TYR A 153 -15.62 16.67 9.55
CA TYR A 153 -16.64 15.69 9.91
C TYR A 153 -17.71 16.42 10.73
N ASP A 154 -18.76 16.87 10.06
CA ASP A 154 -19.98 17.33 10.71
C ASP A 154 -20.78 16.11 11.20
N PHE A 155 -21.41 16.24 12.37
CA PHE A 155 -22.30 15.24 12.96
C PHE A 155 -23.61 15.09 12.17
#